data_AF-A0A357ZZU5-F1
#
_entry.id   AF-A0A357ZZU5-F1
#
_cell.length_a   1.000
_cell.length_b   1.000
_cell.length_c   1.000
_cell.angle_alpha   90.00
_cell.angle_beta   90.00
_cell.angle_gamma   90.00
#
_symmetry.space_group_name_H-M   'P 1'
#
loop_
_entity.id
_entity.type
_entity.pdbx_description
1 polymer ?
#
loop_
_entity_poly.entity_id
_entity_poly.type
_entity_poly.pdbx_seq_one_letter_code
_entity_poly.pdbx_strand_id
1 'polypeptide(L)'
;DTGDGGTTQQRGMLSDVARIIFGFDSLDVDSLAPIAPAEVSALFDSVTLRRRLRMFLVLFMLCRHPLTSEQLQLVESFVDALGGDEGDPGLAQARAMVETQILEISDDLLRAWGEAVDVTAERSLRDDYGATEVAAPELVARVAAFRDLPRGTLGREYVEFYKDNGFALPGEEPGVPAFFVAHDMCHLIAGCGPKAQEEIALGAFLLGAKEDDVHWAYLLGVLAIMEYGSFAPP
;
A
#
# COMPACT_ATOMS: atom_id res chain seq x y z
N ASP A 1 -18.83 -7.70 -9.77
CA ASP A 1 -19.81 -6.72 -10.28
C ASP A 1 -21.08 -6.86 -9.47
N THR A 2 -21.64 -5.75 -8.98
CA THR A 2 -22.93 -5.69 -8.26
C THR A 2 -24.13 -5.54 -9.21
N GLY A 3 -23.90 -5.69 -10.53
CA GLY A 3 -24.90 -5.61 -11.59
C GLY A 3 -24.78 -4.37 -12.47
N ASP A 4 -23.69 -3.60 -12.36
CA ASP A 4 -23.44 -2.38 -13.11
C ASP A 4 -22.35 -2.50 -14.18
N GLY A 5 -21.78 -3.69 -14.37
CA GLY A 5 -20.69 -3.96 -15.30
C GLY A 5 -19.29 -3.61 -14.77
N GLY A 6 -19.19 -3.04 -13.56
CA GLY A 6 -17.95 -2.45 -13.04
C GLY A 6 -17.63 -1.09 -13.67
N THR A 7 -16.85 -0.27 -12.97
CA THR A 7 -16.40 1.04 -13.48
C THR A 7 -15.29 0.93 -14.52
N THR A 8 -15.07 1.96 -15.33
CA THR A 8 -13.98 2.00 -16.32
C THR A 8 -12.61 1.72 -15.69
N GLN A 9 -12.35 2.27 -14.50
CA GLN A 9 -11.10 2.06 -13.77
C GLN A 9 -10.93 0.61 -13.33
N GLN A 10 -11.97 0.00 -12.75
CA GLN A 10 -11.95 -1.42 -12.35
C GLN A 10 -11.72 -2.34 -13.56
N ARG A 11 -12.39 -2.07 -14.69
CA ARG A 11 -12.25 -2.86 -15.91
C ARG A 11 -10.89 -2.68 -16.57
N GLY A 12 -10.35 -1.47 -16.55
CA GLY A 12 -8.99 -1.17 -16.99
C GLY A 12 -7.95 -1.95 -16.18
N MET A 13 -8.05 -1.88 -14.84
CA MET A 13 -7.15 -2.61 -13.94
C MET A 13 -7.24 -4.14 -14.15
N LEU A 14 -8.44 -4.70 -14.27
CA LEU A 14 -8.62 -6.12 -14.56
C LEU A 14 -7.99 -6.53 -15.90
N SER A 15 -8.16 -5.70 -16.93
CA SER A 15 -7.56 -5.91 -18.26
C SER A 15 -6.03 -5.88 -18.20
N ASP A 16 -5.46 -4.92 -17.47
CA ASP A 16 -4.02 -4.79 -17.30
C ASP A 16 -3.44 -5.96 -16.49
N VAL A 17 -4.12 -6.43 -15.44
CA VAL A 17 -3.70 -7.64 -14.72
C VAL A 17 -3.72 -8.86 -15.64
N ALA A 18 -4.79 -9.06 -16.42
CA ALA A 18 -4.89 -10.16 -17.37
C ALA A 18 -3.74 -10.14 -18.39
N ARG A 19 -3.43 -8.97 -18.95
CA ARG A 19 -2.39 -8.80 -19.97
C ARG A 19 -0.98 -8.84 -19.40
N ILE A 20 -0.67 -8.00 -18.41
CA ILE A 20 0.69 -7.78 -17.89
C ILE A 20 1.13 -8.95 -17.00
N ILE A 21 0.26 -9.42 -16.11
CA ILE A 21 0.62 -10.43 -15.11
C ILE A 21 0.41 -11.85 -15.66
N PHE A 22 -0.72 -12.08 -16.33
CA PHE A 22 -1.08 -13.41 -16.81
C PHE A 22 -0.78 -13.66 -18.29
N GLY A 23 -0.38 -12.64 -19.06
CA GLY A 23 -0.01 -12.79 -20.47
C GLY A 23 -1.20 -13.03 -21.41
N PHE A 24 -2.42 -12.68 -20.99
CA PHE A 24 -3.63 -12.83 -21.81
C PHE A 24 -3.83 -11.63 -22.74
N ASP A 25 -3.01 -11.51 -23.77
CA ASP A 25 -2.96 -10.33 -24.67
C ASP A 25 -4.27 -10.06 -25.44
N SER A 26 -5.09 -11.09 -25.67
CA SER A 26 -6.31 -11.00 -26.47
C SER A 26 -7.59 -11.34 -25.69
N LEU A 27 -7.53 -11.40 -24.35
CA LEU A 27 -8.70 -11.70 -23.54
C LEU A 27 -9.60 -10.46 -23.44
N ASP A 28 -10.83 -10.59 -23.95
CA ASP A 28 -11.87 -9.61 -23.74
C ASP A 28 -12.53 -9.84 -22.36
N VAL A 29 -12.11 -9.04 -21.38
CA VAL A 29 -12.66 -9.12 -20.02
C VAL A 29 -14.16 -8.76 -19.97
N ASP A 30 -14.67 -8.02 -20.95
CA ASP A 30 -16.07 -7.64 -21.01
C ASP A 30 -16.99 -8.79 -21.44
N SER A 31 -16.43 -9.78 -22.12
CA SER A 31 -17.12 -10.99 -22.56
C SER A 31 -17.20 -12.10 -21.51
N LEU A 32 -16.49 -11.96 -20.39
CA LEU A 32 -16.40 -13.00 -19.37
C LEU A 32 -17.71 -13.14 -18.58
N ALA A 33 -18.13 -14.39 -18.38
CA ALA A 33 -19.24 -14.69 -17.48
C ALA A 33 -18.81 -14.43 -16.02
N PRO A 34 -19.65 -13.76 -15.21
CA PRO A 34 -19.36 -13.57 -13.79
C PRO A 34 -19.40 -14.91 -13.05
N ILE A 35 -18.53 -15.05 -12.06
CA ILE A 35 -18.49 -16.20 -11.14
C ILE A 35 -19.13 -15.75 -9.83
N ALA A 36 -20.01 -16.57 -9.25
CA ALA A 36 -20.60 -16.27 -7.95
C ALA A 36 -19.66 -16.65 -6.79
N PRO A 37 -19.78 -16.01 -5.61
CA PRO A 37 -18.97 -16.35 -4.43
C PRO A 37 -19.00 -17.84 -4.08
N ALA A 38 -20.17 -18.48 -4.12
CA ALA A 38 -20.29 -19.90 -3.80
C ALA A 38 -19.50 -20.82 -4.76
N GLU A 39 -19.30 -20.39 -6.01
CA GLU A 39 -18.63 -21.17 -7.04
C GLU A 39 -17.10 -21.05 -6.95
N VAL A 40 -16.59 -19.93 -6.45
CA VAL A 40 -15.13 -19.64 -6.46
C VAL A 40 -14.34 -20.61 -5.59
N SER A 41 -14.92 -21.08 -4.48
CA SER A 41 -14.25 -21.95 -3.51
C SER A 41 -13.81 -23.28 -4.13
N ALA A 42 -14.57 -23.78 -5.11
CA ALA A 42 -14.30 -25.02 -5.83
C ALA A 42 -13.26 -24.87 -6.95
N LEU A 43 -12.91 -23.63 -7.32
CA LEU A 43 -11.95 -23.35 -8.40
C LEU A 43 -10.50 -23.23 -7.90
N PHE A 44 -10.31 -23.01 -6.60
CA PHE A 44 -9.00 -22.80 -6.00
C PHE A 44 -8.80 -23.74 -4.82
N ASP A 45 -7.89 -24.71 -4.96
CA ASP A 45 -7.55 -25.64 -3.86
C ASP A 45 -6.36 -25.14 -3.00
N SER A 46 -5.63 -24.12 -3.49
CA SER A 46 -4.45 -23.58 -2.82
C SER A 46 -4.81 -22.44 -1.87
N VAL A 47 -4.43 -22.56 -0.60
CA VAL A 47 -4.56 -21.49 0.40
C VAL A 47 -3.87 -20.20 -0.05
N THR A 48 -2.70 -20.31 -0.67
CA THR A 48 -1.95 -19.17 -1.21
C THR A 48 -2.70 -18.48 -2.35
N LEU A 49 -3.26 -19.25 -3.29
CA LEU A 49 -4.03 -18.66 -4.40
C LEU A 49 -5.34 -18.05 -3.92
N ARG A 50 -6.02 -18.67 -2.95
CA ARG A 50 -7.20 -18.10 -2.29
C ARG A 50 -6.86 -16.76 -1.63
N ARG A 51 -5.72 -16.67 -0.93
CA ARG A 51 -5.24 -15.38 -0.38
C ARG A 51 -4.98 -14.35 -1.46
N ARG A 52 -4.25 -14.70 -2.53
CA ARG A 52 -4.00 -13.75 -3.62
C ARG A 52 -5.27 -13.25 -4.30
N LEU A 53 -6.25 -14.14 -4.50
CA LEU A 53 -7.54 -13.73 -5.04
C LEU A 53 -8.28 -12.77 -4.10
N ARG A 54 -8.28 -13.02 -2.79
CA ARG A 54 -8.81 -12.06 -1.80
C ARG A 54 -8.15 -10.69 -1.91
N MET A 55 -6.81 -10.65 -2.02
CA MET A 55 -6.07 -9.39 -2.17
C MET A 55 -6.45 -8.66 -3.47
N PHE A 56 -6.58 -9.37 -4.59
CA PHE A 56 -7.05 -8.78 -5.85
C PHE A 56 -8.47 -8.23 -5.74
N LEU A 57 -9.38 -8.93 -5.06
CA LEU A 57 -10.76 -8.48 -4.86
C LEU A 57 -10.81 -7.17 -4.07
N VAL A 58 -10.05 -7.07 -2.98
CA VAL A 58 -9.93 -5.83 -2.20
C VAL A 58 -9.33 -4.71 -3.05
N LEU A 59 -8.23 -4.98 -3.76
CA LEU A 59 -7.58 -4.00 -4.64
C LEU A 59 -8.54 -3.47 -5.73
N PHE A 60 -9.23 -4.37 -6.44
CA PHE A 60 -10.19 -3.99 -7.47
C PHE A 60 -11.38 -3.22 -6.92
N MET A 61 -11.83 -3.51 -5.70
CA MET A 61 -12.85 -2.69 -5.05
C MET A 61 -12.35 -1.27 -4.82
N LEU A 62 -11.09 -1.10 -4.39
CA LEU A 62 -10.49 0.20 -4.13
C LEU A 62 -10.14 1.00 -5.39
N CYS A 63 -10.09 0.38 -6.57
CA CYS A 63 -9.98 1.09 -7.85
C CYS A 63 -11.32 1.69 -8.34
N ARG A 64 -12.38 1.67 -7.53
CA ARG A 64 -13.73 2.09 -7.89
C ARG A 64 -14.11 3.43 -7.28
N HIS A 65 -14.73 4.29 -8.08
CA HIS A 65 -15.31 5.55 -7.59
C HIS A 65 -16.80 5.68 -7.93
N PRO A 66 -17.69 5.91 -6.94
CA PRO A 66 -17.44 5.88 -5.50
C PRO A 66 -17.28 4.45 -4.96
N LEU A 67 -16.68 4.34 -3.76
CA LEU A 67 -16.80 3.14 -2.94
C LEU A 67 -18.25 3.00 -2.44
N THR A 68 -18.78 1.78 -2.42
CA THR A 68 -20.16 1.52 -1.97
C THR A 68 -20.23 0.32 -1.03
N SER A 69 -21.20 0.33 -0.12
CA SER A 69 -21.44 -0.77 0.80
C SER A 69 -21.83 -2.07 0.09
N GLU A 70 -22.51 -1.99 -1.07
CA GLU A 70 -22.87 -3.16 -1.87
C GLU A 70 -21.63 -3.86 -2.45
N GLN A 71 -20.63 -3.09 -2.88
CA GLN A 71 -19.37 -3.67 -3.37
C GLN A 71 -18.57 -4.29 -2.24
N LEU A 72 -18.54 -3.66 -1.07
CA LEU A 72 -17.91 -4.22 0.11
C LEU A 72 -18.55 -5.56 0.50
N GLN A 73 -19.88 -5.60 0.62
CA GLN A 73 -20.61 -6.84 0.93
C GLN A 73 -20.35 -7.95 -0.10
N LEU A 74 -20.25 -7.58 -1.39
CA LEU A 74 -19.90 -8.54 -2.43
C LEU A 74 -18.48 -9.09 -2.21
N VAL A 75 -17.49 -8.22 -1.98
CA VAL A 75 -16.10 -8.65 -1.71
C VAL A 75 -16.02 -9.53 -0.47
N GLU A 76 -16.70 -9.16 0.63
CA GLU A 76 -16.79 -9.96 1.85
C GLU A 76 -17.33 -11.37 1.57
N SER A 77 -18.40 -11.48 0.78
CA SER A 77 -18.94 -12.80 0.43
C SER A 77 -17.96 -13.68 -0.35
N PHE A 78 -17.13 -13.08 -1.23
CA PHE A 78 -16.05 -13.82 -1.90
C PHE A 78 -14.93 -14.17 -0.92
N VAL A 79 -14.56 -13.25 -0.03
CA VAL A 79 -13.54 -13.49 0.99
C VAL A 79 -13.94 -14.67 1.88
N ASP A 80 -15.17 -14.68 2.38
CA ASP A 80 -15.71 -15.78 3.19
C ASP A 80 -15.68 -17.12 2.43
N ALA A 81 -16.14 -17.13 1.18
CA ALA A 81 -16.12 -18.34 0.34
C ALA A 81 -14.69 -18.84 0.07
N LEU A 82 -13.69 -17.96 0.08
CA LEU A 82 -12.28 -18.29 -0.10
C LEU A 82 -11.57 -18.69 1.21
N GLY A 83 -12.30 -18.81 2.33
CA GLY A 83 -11.71 -19.10 3.64
C GLY A 83 -11.01 -17.87 4.25
N GLY A 84 -11.60 -16.71 4.01
CA GLY A 84 -11.34 -15.44 4.68
C GLY A 84 -11.33 -15.51 6.19
N ASP A 85 -10.57 -14.63 6.83
CA ASP A 85 -10.76 -14.30 8.23
C ASP A 85 -11.13 -12.82 8.33
N GLU A 86 -11.96 -12.45 9.31
CA GLU A 86 -12.33 -11.08 9.63
C GLU A 86 -11.11 -10.22 10.00
N GLY A 87 -10.01 -10.87 10.43
CA GLY A 87 -8.73 -10.24 10.76
C GLY A 87 -7.83 -9.88 9.58
N ASP A 88 -8.23 -10.09 8.31
CA ASP A 88 -7.43 -9.64 7.17
C ASP A 88 -7.32 -8.10 7.18
N PRO A 89 -6.11 -7.53 7.30
CA PRO A 89 -5.96 -6.09 7.49
C PRO A 89 -6.45 -5.30 6.27
N GLY A 90 -6.40 -5.89 5.08
CA GLY A 90 -6.85 -5.21 3.88
C GLY A 90 -8.36 -5.13 3.78
N LEU A 91 -9.06 -6.19 4.20
CA LEU A 91 -10.52 -6.14 4.31
C LEU A 91 -10.96 -5.16 5.42
N ALA A 92 -10.25 -5.11 6.55
CA ALA A 92 -10.52 -4.17 7.62
C ALA A 92 -10.35 -2.70 7.18
N GLN A 93 -9.27 -2.38 6.47
CA GLN A 93 -9.06 -1.04 5.91
C GLN A 93 -10.13 -0.67 4.87
N ALA A 94 -10.46 -1.60 3.98
CA ALA A 94 -11.54 -1.44 3.01
C ALA A 94 -12.89 -1.12 3.67
N ARG A 95 -13.25 -1.80 4.76
CA ARG A 95 -14.46 -1.51 5.56
C ARG A 95 -14.42 -0.08 6.09
N ALA A 96 -13.32 0.29 6.74
CA ALA A 96 -13.17 1.62 7.31
C ALA A 96 -13.29 2.74 6.26
N MET A 97 -12.73 2.55 5.07
CA MET A 97 -12.84 3.53 3.97
C MET A 97 -14.28 3.72 3.49
N VAL A 98 -15.07 2.63 3.43
CA VAL A 98 -16.48 2.69 3.04
C VAL A 98 -17.32 3.36 4.12
N GLU A 99 -17.09 3.04 5.40
CA GLU A 99 -17.85 3.57 6.53
C GLU A 99 -17.64 5.07 6.74
N THR A 100 -16.41 5.56 6.58
CA THR A 100 -16.04 6.96 6.86
C THR A 100 -16.34 7.92 5.71
N GLN A 101 -16.77 7.43 4.53
CA GLN A 101 -17.04 8.24 3.32
C GLN A 101 -15.92 9.25 2.96
N ILE A 102 -14.68 8.92 3.33
CA ILE A 102 -13.44 9.57 2.90
C ILE A 102 -13.44 11.10 3.06
N LEU A 103 -13.36 11.54 4.32
CA LEU A 103 -12.62 12.72 4.78
C LEU A 103 -12.10 12.57 6.22
N GLU A 104 -12.49 11.51 6.94
CA GLU A 104 -12.06 11.24 8.31
C GLU A 104 -11.14 10.01 8.33
N ILE A 105 -9.95 10.16 8.90
CA ILE A 105 -9.05 9.04 9.14
C ILE A 105 -9.65 8.21 10.28
N SER A 106 -10.02 6.94 10.01
CA SER A 106 -10.50 6.05 11.07
C SER A 106 -9.35 5.63 12.00
N ASP A 107 -9.67 5.36 13.27
CA ASP A 107 -8.71 4.86 14.26
C ASP A 107 -8.01 3.57 13.80
N ASP A 108 -8.71 2.73 13.02
CA ASP A 108 -8.16 1.49 12.48
C ASP A 108 -7.07 1.74 11.42
N LEU A 109 -7.23 2.76 10.59
CA LEU A 109 -6.23 3.11 9.59
C LEU A 109 -4.98 3.69 10.26
N LEU A 110 -5.15 4.56 11.26
CA LEU A 110 -4.06 5.10 12.07
C LEU A 110 -3.27 4.00 12.80
N ARG A 111 -3.98 3.05 13.42
CA ARG A 111 -3.37 1.93 14.14
C ARG A 111 -2.57 1.03 13.19
N ALA A 112 -3.17 0.65 12.05
CA ALA A 112 -2.47 -0.16 11.05
C ALA A 112 -1.22 0.55 10.50
N TRP A 113 -1.30 1.86 10.29
CA TRP A 113 -0.16 2.67 9.88
C TRP A 113 0.94 2.70 10.96
N GLY A 114 0.58 2.93 12.23
CA GLY A 114 1.54 2.94 13.34
C GLY A 114 2.26 1.60 13.53
N GLU A 115 1.53 0.49 13.43
CA GLU A 115 2.12 -0.86 13.45
C GLU A 115 3.07 -1.08 12.27
N ALA A 116 2.69 -0.62 11.07
CA ALA A 116 3.54 -0.73 9.90
C ALA A 116 4.82 0.09 10.04
N VAL A 117 4.74 1.32 10.54
CA VAL A 117 5.89 2.18 10.83
C VAL A 117 6.87 1.50 11.78
N ASP A 118 6.39 0.90 12.88
CA ASP A 118 7.28 0.24 13.87
C ASP A 118 7.98 -1.01 13.32
N VAL A 119 7.30 -1.77 12.47
CA VAL A 119 7.84 -3.01 11.88
C VAL A 119 8.78 -2.73 10.71
N THR A 120 8.54 -1.67 9.96
CA THR A 120 9.30 -1.36 8.73
C THR A 120 10.47 -0.40 8.96
N ALA A 121 10.52 0.30 10.10
CA ALA A 121 11.66 1.11 10.48
C ALA A 121 12.94 0.28 10.66
N GLU A 122 14.09 0.91 10.41
CA GLU A 122 15.39 0.26 10.62
C GLU A 122 15.60 0.03 12.13
N ARG A 123 15.84 -1.23 12.52
CA ARG A 123 15.90 -1.63 13.94
C ARG A 123 16.92 -0.86 14.75
N SER A 124 18.10 -0.55 14.21
CA SER A 124 19.13 0.18 14.94
C SER A 124 18.82 1.67 15.13
N LEU A 125 17.89 2.24 14.35
CA LEU A 125 17.41 3.61 14.48
C LEU A 125 16.11 3.71 15.25
N ARG A 126 15.26 2.69 15.21
CA ARG A 126 13.91 2.73 15.77
C ARG A 126 13.89 2.98 17.28
N ASP A 127 14.79 2.34 18.03
CA ASP A 127 14.80 2.44 19.49
C ASP A 127 15.25 3.85 19.96
N ASP A 128 16.09 4.52 19.18
CA ASP A 128 16.64 5.84 19.48
C ASP A 128 15.86 7.00 18.80
N TYR A 129 15.24 6.73 17.65
CA TYR A 129 14.63 7.71 16.75
C TYR A 129 13.29 7.24 16.14
N GLY A 130 12.51 6.47 16.91
CA GLY A 130 11.13 6.12 16.58
C GLY A 130 10.20 7.35 16.54
N ALA A 131 8.91 7.17 16.85
CA ALA A 131 8.00 8.31 16.93
C ALA A 131 8.48 9.33 17.99
N THR A 132 8.70 10.57 17.58
CA THR A 132 9.24 11.65 18.43
C THR A 132 8.45 12.93 18.28
N GLU A 133 8.21 13.63 19.39
CA GLU A 133 7.56 14.95 19.43
C GLU A 133 8.55 16.11 19.22
N VAL A 134 9.84 15.81 19.14
CA VAL A 134 10.92 16.79 18.97
C VAL A 134 11.87 16.40 17.84
N ALA A 135 12.54 17.38 17.26
CA ALA A 135 13.60 17.17 16.28
C ALA A 135 14.75 16.32 16.85
N ALA A 136 15.38 15.53 15.99
CA ALA A 136 16.49 14.63 16.29
C ALA A 136 17.79 15.11 15.59
N PRO A 137 18.44 16.18 16.10
CA PRO A 137 19.58 16.82 15.42
C PRO A 137 20.79 15.89 15.24
N GLU A 138 20.97 14.90 16.12
CA GLU A 138 22.02 13.89 15.99
C GLU A 138 21.80 12.98 14.79
N LEU A 139 20.55 12.58 14.54
CA LEU A 139 20.19 11.81 13.35
C LEU A 139 20.37 12.64 12.09
N VAL A 140 19.94 13.91 12.11
CA VAL A 140 20.14 14.84 10.99
C VAL A 140 21.62 14.97 10.66
N ALA A 141 22.48 15.17 11.66
CA ALA A 141 23.92 15.25 11.43
C ALA A 141 24.50 13.96 10.84
N ARG A 142 24.04 12.80 11.32
CA ARG A 142 24.45 11.48 10.81
C ARG A 142 24.03 11.29 9.35
N VAL A 143 22.78 11.61 9.01
CA VAL A 143 22.25 11.48 7.65
C VAL A 143 22.93 12.50 6.72
N ALA A 144 23.05 13.76 7.14
CA ALA A 144 23.69 14.81 6.35
C ALA A 144 25.16 14.49 6.00
N ALA A 145 25.88 13.76 6.87
CA ALA A 145 27.25 13.31 6.60
C ALA A 145 27.34 12.35 5.40
N PHE A 146 26.25 11.70 4.98
CA PHE A 146 26.24 10.86 3.77
C PHE A 146 26.55 11.65 2.49
N ARG A 147 26.41 12.98 2.51
CA ARG A 147 26.81 13.83 1.39
C ARG A 147 28.30 13.70 1.03
N ASP A 148 29.13 13.30 2.00
CA ASP A 148 30.57 13.15 1.82
C ASP A 148 30.93 11.78 1.22
N LEU A 149 29.96 10.86 1.09
CA LEU A 149 30.12 9.60 0.39
C LEU A 149 30.21 9.81 -1.14
N PRO A 150 30.89 8.90 -1.87
CA PRO A 150 30.94 8.96 -3.33
C PRO A 150 29.54 8.87 -3.98
N ARG A 151 29.37 9.57 -5.11
CA ARG A 151 28.17 9.43 -5.96
C ARG A 151 27.96 7.98 -6.41
N GLY A 152 26.70 7.57 -6.52
CA GLY A 152 26.29 6.20 -6.81
C GLY A 152 26.24 5.28 -5.58
N THR A 153 26.65 5.74 -4.40
CA THR A 153 26.39 5.00 -3.15
C THR A 153 24.99 5.32 -2.64
N LEU A 154 24.32 4.34 -2.01
CA LEU A 154 22.96 4.51 -1.49
C LEU A 154 22.84 5.72 -0.55
N GLY A 155 23.76 5.86 0.42
CA GLY A 155 23.75 6.99 1.35
C GLY A 155 23.92 8.34 0.64
N ARG A 156 24.80 8.42 -0.37
CA ARG A 156 24.98 9.67 -1.13
C ARG A 156 23.73 10.03 -1.91
N GLU A 157 23.13 9.08 -2.62
CA GLU A 157 21.93 9.36 -3.40
C GLU A 157 20.71 9.63 -2.49
N TYR A 158 20.67 9.08 -1.27
CA TYR A 158 19.63 9.36 -0.28
C TYR A 158 19.54 10.84 0.08
N VAL A 159 20.65 11.48 0.43
CA VAL A 159 20.62 12.91 0.78
C VAL A 159 20.36 13.81 -0.43
N GLU A 160 20.74 13.35 -1.63
CA GLU A 160 20.49 14.10 -2.86
C GLU A 160 19.02 13.96 -3.28
N PHE A 161 18.38 12.81 -3.04
CA PHE A 161 16.94 12.63 -3.20
C PHE A 161 16.13 13.63 -2.37
N TYR A 162 16.48 13.80 -1.09
CA TYR A 162 15.82 14.79 -0.22
C TYR A 162 16.02 16.22 -0.74
N LYS A 163 17.26 16.56 -1.10
CA LYS A 163 17.60 17.88 -1.64
C LYS A 163 16.88 18.17 -2.97
N ASP A 164 16.86 17.22 -3.89
CA ASP A 164 16.31 17.40 -5.24
C ASP A 164 14.78 17.51 -5.21
N ASN A 165 14.12 16.90 -4.21
CA ASN A 165 12.68 17.03 -3.98
C ASN A 165 12.31 18.14 -2.98
N GLY A 166 13.29 18.83 -2.38
CA GLY A 166 13.06 19.91 -1.42
C GLY A 166 12.50 19.43 -0.07
N PHE A 167 12.78 18.19 0.31
CA PHE A 167 12.33 17.60 1.57
C PHE A 167 13.30 17.91 2.72
N ALA A 168 12.75 18.07 3.93
CA ALA A 168 13.52 18.14 5.17
C ALA A 168 14.10 16.76 5.52
N LEU A 169 15.36 16.69 5.94
CA LEU A 169 15.99 15.40 6.30
C LEU A 169 15.27 14.75 7.50
N PRO A 170 15.26 13.40 7.62
CA PRO A 170 14.67 12.74 8.78
C PRO A 170 15.28 13.25 10.08
N GLY A 171 14.42 13.74 10.96
CA GLY A 171 14.78 14.29 12.27
C GLY A 171 14.93 15.81 12.28
N GLU A 172 14.80 16.52 11.16
CA GLU A 172 14.71 17.99 11.18
C GLU A 172 13.40 18.47 11.81
N GLU A 173 12.34 17.68 11.67
CA GLU A 173 11.01 17.90 12.25
C GLU A 173 10.60 16.70 13.14
N PRO A 174 9.65 16.90 14.09
CA PRO A 174 8.98 15.79 14.79
C PRO A 174 8.33 14.80 13.82
N GLY A 175 7.98 13.61 14.31
CA GLY A 175 7.32 12.57 13.51
C GLY A 175 7.98 11.22 13.67
N VAL A 176 8.21 10.51 12.57
CA VAL A 176 8.71 9.11 12.55
C VAL A 176 10.03 8.97 11.77
N PRO A 177 11.11 9.65 12.18
CA PRO A 177 12.31 9.78 11.36
C PRO A 177 13.03 8.46 11.08
N ALA A 178 13.07 7.49 12.01
CA ALA A 178 13.65 6.17 11.73
C ALA A 178 12.92 5.40 10.61
N PHE A 179 11.60 5.62 10.47
CA PHE A 179 10.83 5.03 9.38
C PHE A 179 11.25 5.62 8.04
N PHE A 180 11.30 6.95 7.93
CA PHE A 180 11.67 7.62 6.67
C PHE A 180 13.08 7.28 6.20
N VAL A 181 14.04 7.05 7.12
CA VAL A 181 15.37 6.55 6.72
C VAL A 181 15.30 5.21 6.00
N ALA A 182 14.55 4.24 6.52
CA ALA A 182 14.42 2.92 5.88
C ALA A 182 13.57 2.98 4.61
N HIS A 183 12.40 3.61 4.72
CA HIS A 183 11.41 3.74 3.66
C HIS A 183 11.97 4.47 2.42
N ASP A 184 12.59 5.64 2.60
CA ASP A 184 13.06 6.43 1.46
C ASP A 184 14.34 5.86 0.83
N MET A 185 15.08 5.01 1.54
CA MET A 185 16.11 4.19 0.89
C MET A 185 15.47 3.17 -0.05
N CYS A 186 14.27 2.68 0.22
CA CYS A 186 13.57 1.76 -0.68
C CYS A 186 13.12 2.44 -1.97
N HIS A 187 12.79 3.74 -1.96
CA HIS A 187 12.59 4.52 -3.19
C HIS A 187 13.77 4.39 -4.14
N LEU A 188 14.98 4.60 -3.63
CA LEU A 188 16.22 4.52 -4.41
C LEU A 188 16.55 3.11 -4.87
N ILE A 189 16.29 2.10 -4.04
CA ILE A 189 16.52 0.69 -4.37
C ILE A 189 15.54 0.23 -5.46
N ALA A 190 14.27 0.62 -5.36
CA ALA A 190 13.20 0.25 -6.29
C ALA A 190 13.21 1.09 -7.58
N GLY A 191 13.86 2.26 -7.56
CA GLY A 191 13.81 3.23 -8.65
C GLY A 191 12.47 3.95 -8.75
N CYS A 192 11.79 4.13 -7.62
CA CYS A 192 10.53 4.87 -7.49
C CYS A 192 10.82 6.29 -6.97
N GLY A 193 10.23 7.30 -7.59
CA GLY A 193 10.17 8.66 -7.04
C GLY A 193 9.06 8.85 -6.02
N PRO A 194 8.89 10.07 -5.48
CA PRO A 194 7.91 10.37 -4.43
C PRO A 194 6.52 10.79 -4.98
N LYS A 195 6.26 10.60 -6.27
CA LYS A 195 4.93 10.94 -6.84
C LYS A 195 3.92 9.88 -6.42
N ALA A 196 2.64 10.24 -6.39
CA ALA A 196 1.55 9.37 -5.99
C ALA A 196 1.59 7.96 -6.63
N GLN A 197 1.78 7.88 -7.95
CA GLN A 197 1.85 6.59 -8.64
C GLN A 197 3.10 5.79 -8.29
N GLU A 198 4.20 6.48 -8.00
CA GLU A 198 5.48 5.88 -7.65
C GLU A 198 5.48 5.38 -6.20
N GLU A 199 4.76 6.04 -5.28
CA GLU A 199 4.51 5.56 -3.92
C GLU A 199 3.65 4.29 -3.92
N ILE A 200 2.60 4.23 -4.75
CA ILE A 200 1.82 3.00 -4.96
C ILE A 200 2.72 1.88 -5.50
N ALA A 201 3.59 2.21 -6.47
CA ALA A 201 4.54 1.25 -7.02
C ALA A 201 5.55 0.77 -5.97
N LEU A 202 6.04 1.65 -5.09
CA LEU A 202 6.92 1.29 -3.98
C LEU A 202 6.20 0.36 -3.00
N GLY A 203 4.96 0.66 -2.61
CA GLY A 203 4.16 -0.21 -1.76
C GLY A 203 3.99 -1.62 -2.34
N ALA A 204 3.74 -1.71 -3.65
CA ALA A 204 3.63 -2.97 -4.36
C ALA A 204 4.98 -3.71 -4.45
N PHE A 205 6.08 -2.98 -4.65
CA PHE A 205 7.44 -3.53 -4.65
C PHE A 205 7.78 -4.14 -3.28
N LEU A 206 7.52 -3.42 -2.20
CA LEU A 206 7.79 -3.89 -0.84
C LEU A 206 6.97 -5.13 -0.48
N LEU A 207 5.68 -5.15 -0.82
CA LEU A 207 4.82 -6.32 -0.67
C LEU A 207 5.34 -7.52 -1.49
N GLY A 208 5.82 -7.28 -2.71
CA GLY A 208 6.43 -8.30 -3.55
C GLY A 208 7.76 -8.83 -2.99
N ALA A 209 8.54 -7.96 -2.33
CA ALA A 209 9.80 -8.33 -1.67
C ALA A 209 9.57 -9.14 -0.38
N LYS A 210 8.51 -8.84 0.36
CA LYS A 210 8.11 -9.57 1.56
C LYS A 210 6.58 -9.61 1.68
N GLU A 211 6.01 -10.75 1.33
CA GLU A 211 4.57 -10.97 1.48
C GLU A 211 4.22 -11.19 2.96
N ASP A 212 3.76 -10.12 3.62
CA ASP A 212 3.19 -10.16 4.96
C ASP A 212 2.04 -9.14 5.12
N ASP A 213 1.32 -9.24 6.23
CA ASP A 213 0.16 -8.40 6.53
C ASP A 213 0.52 -6.92 6.73
N VAL A 214 1.76 -6.63 7.13
CA VAL A 214 2.25 -5.26 7.31
C VAL A 214 2.42 -4.56 5.97
N HIS A 215 3.12 -5.18 5.02
CA HIS A 215 3.30 -4.61 3.69
C HIS A 215 2.00 -4.60 2.89
N TRP A 216 1.09 -5.55 3.16
CA TRP A 216 -0.24 -5.55 2.57
C TRP A 216 -1.05 -4.34 3.04
N ALA A 217 -1.11 -4.12 4.36
CA ALA A 217 -1.77 -2.95 4.96
C ALA A 217 -1.12 -1.62 4.52
N TYR A 218 0.21 -1.61 4.33
CA TYR A 218 0.95 -0.45 3.87
C TYR A 218 0.56 -0.05 2.43
N LEU A 219 0.57 -1.00 1.48
CA LEU A 219 0.16 -0.74 0.10
C LEU A 219 -1.26 -0.16 0.03
N LEU A 220 -2.18 -0.73 0.80
CA LEU A 220 -3.56 -0.27 0.87
C LEU A 220 -3.69 1.11 1.51
N GLY A 221 -2.89 1.39 2.55
CA GLY A 221 -2.75 2.72 3.12
C GLY A 221 -2.33 3.73 2.05
N VAL A 222 -1.23 3.48 1.33
CA VAL A 222 -0.76 4.37 0.25
C VAL A 222 -1.82 4.57 -0.83
N LEU A 223 -2.52 3.50 -1.24
CA LEU A 223 -3.62 3.60 -2.20
C LEU A 223 -4.76 4.49 -1.68
N ALA A 224 -5.15 4.33 -0.42
CA ALA A 224 -6.18 5.16 0.21
C ALA A 224 -5.78 6.65 0.21
N ILE A 225 -4.52 6.93 0.55
CA ILE A 225 -3.96 8.28 0.59
C ILE A 225 -4.00 8.92 -0.79
N MET A 226 -3.46 8.22 -1.78
CA MET A 226 -3.19 8.79 -3.10
C MET A 226 -4.42 8.85 -4.00
N GLU A 227 -5.28 7.83 -3.93
CA GLU A 227 -6.47 7.74 -4.78
C GLU A 227 -7.64 8.55 -4.23
N TYR A 228 -7.71 8.71 -2.91
CA TYR A 228 -8.84 9.33 -2.22
C TYR A 228 -8.48 10.57 -1.40
N GLY A 229 -7.23 11.06 -1.49
CA GLY A 229 -6.80 12.35 -0.94
C GLY A 229 -6.70 12.40 0.57
N SER A 230 -6.55 11.26 1.25
CA SER A 230 -6.64 11.16 2.71
C SER A 230 -5.33 10.72 3.35
N PHE A 231 -4.41 11.67 3.60
CA PHE A 231 -3.44 11.66 4.71
C PHE A 231 -2.56 12.91 4.64
N ALA A 232 -2.63 13.72 5.70
CA ALA A 232 -1.44 14.41 6.18
C ALA A 232 -1.01 13.58 7.40
N PRO A 233 0.22 13.03 7.45
CA PRO A 233 0.74 12.58 8.73
C PRO A 233 0.69 13.78 9.70
N PRO A 234 0.45 13.56 11.00
CA PRO A 234 0.70 14.61 11.98
C PRO A 234 2.15 15.10 11.90
#